data_AF-A0A925JJP6-F1
#
_entry.id   AF-A0A925JJP6-F1
#
_cell.length_a   1.000
_cell.length_b   1.000
_cell.length_c   1.000
_cell.angle_alpha   90.00
_cell.angle_beta   90.00
_cell.angle_gamma   90.00
#
_symmetry.space_group_name_H-M   'P 1'
#
loop_
_entity.id
_entity.type
_entity.pdbx_description
1 polymer ?
#
loop_
_entity_poly.entity_id
_entity_poly.type
_entity_poly.pdbx_seq_one_letter_code
_entity_poly.pdbx_strand_id
1 'polypeptide(L)'
;MGVQATVVFTDLHGSTAVFEALGNVRATEIVTQITTWIGTQCESHGGRVVKTLGDGVLAMFPDGQSAVKAVVALQRIHSKRVVPDADGVRMPIRIGVASGEVEIVAGDCYGDAVNVAARLCDLCGPHQIWANADSLAAVDEAQGVTFRVLGPINIRGRAEPCSVYQIEWREEEATDFLTMQGALDPELAAGEKDALGREIELECMGNIKRFKAFDLPIHIGRVRNVEFAVNDPRVSRAHARLEWRNGSVLLVDVSTYGCWVRFSGAKGSDILLRREECVLHGTGELALGASFADATVPKVAFKII
;
A
#
# COMPACT_ATOMS: atom_id res chain seq x y z
N MET A 1 -1.52 24.77 -28.25
CA MET A 1 -0.77 23.79 -29.06
C MET A 1 -0.53 22.61 -28.15
N GLY A 2 -1.23 21.51 -28.40
CA GLY A 2 -1.10 20.28 -27.62
C GLY A 2 0.30 19.72 -27.75
N VAL A 3 0.94 19.47 -26.61
CA VAL A 3 2.26 18.84 -26.53
C VAL A 3 2.14 17.60 -25.66
N GLN A 4 2.86 16.54 -26.03
CA GLN A 4 3.09 15.43 -25.11
C GLN A 4 4.11 15.88 -24.06
N ALA A 5 3.71 15.79 -22.81
CA ALA A 5 4.55 16.20 -21.68
C ALA A 5 4.28 15.31 -20.47
N THR A 6 5.22 15.34 -19.53
CA THR A 6 5.05 14.72 -18.22
C THR A 6 4.82 15.80 -17.18
N VAL A 7 3.68 15.75 -16.51
CA VAL A 7 3.28 16.68 -15.47
C VAL A 7 3.64 16.09 -14.12
N VAL A 8 4.29 16.90 -13.28
CA VAL A 8 4.58 16.58 -11.89
C VAL A 8 3.83 17.56 -11.02
N PHE A 9 3.04 17.03 -10.09
CA PHE A 9 2.42 17.78 -9.02
C PHE A 9 3.03 17.34 -7.69
N THR A 10 3.53 18.28 -6.91
CA THR A 10 4.01 18.02 -5.55
C THR A 10 3.14 18.77 -4.56
N ASP A 11 3.00 18.23 -3.35
CA ASP A 11 2.32 18.91 -2.26
C ASP A 11 2.98 18.58 -0.89
N LEU A 12 2.86 19.50 0.07
CA LEU A 12 3.38 19.32 1.43
C LEU A 12 2.30 18.75 2.35
N HIS A 13 2.48 17.51 2.76
CA HIS A 13 1.55 16.86 3.68
C HIS A 13 1.60 17.49 5.08
N GLY A 14 0.43 17.86 5.60
CA GLY A 14 0.28 18.40 6.95
C GLY A 14 0.59 19.90 7.08
N SER A 15 0.67 20.63 5.98
CA SER A 15 0.89 22.09 5.96
C SER A 15 -0.09 22.83 6.87
N THR A 16 -1.38 22.51 6.85
CA THR A 16 -2.40 23.14 7.70
C THR A 16 -2.08 23.06 9.20
N ALA A 17 -1.58 21.91 9.67
CA ALA A 17 -1.19 21.75 11.07
C ALA A 17 0.02 22.63 11.44
N VAL A 18 0.91 22.90 10.48
CA VAL A 18 2.04 23.83 10.66
C VAL A 18 1.55 25.27 10.77
N PHE A 19 0.55 25.67 9.96
CA PHE A 19 -0.08 26.99 10.06
C PHE A 19 -0.73 27.21 11.43
N GLU A 20 -1.41 26.18 11.97
CA GLU A 20 -2.01 26.24 13.31
C GLU A 20 -0.97 26.31 14.43
N ALA A 21 0.13 25.54 14.33
CA ALA A 21 1.14 25.45 15.38
C ALA A 21 2.10 26.65 15.43
N LEU A 22 2.52 27.17 14.27
CA LEU A 22 3.56 28.21 14.16
C LEU A 22 3.00 29.60 13.83
N GLY A 23 1.71 29.69 13.47
CA GLY A 23 1.08 30.91 12.99
C GLY A 23 1.43 31.24 11.53
N ASN A 24 0.59 32.07 10.92
CA ASN A 24 0.56 32.27 9.46
C ASN A 24 1.88 32.78 8.87
N VAL A 25 2.55 33.73 9.51
CA VAL A 25 3.77 34.35 8.97
C VAL A 25 4.89 33.31 8.85
N ARG A 26 5.19 32.63 9.97
CA ARG A 26 6.30 31.67 10.03
C ARG A 26 6.02 30.41 9.20
N ALA A 27 4.78 29.93 9.19
CA ALA A 27 4.38 28.82 8.33
C ALA A 27 4.52 29.17 6.84
N THR A 28 4.12 30.38 6.44
CA THR A 28 4.27 30.86 5.05
C THR A 28 5.74 30.91 4.63
N GLU A 29 6.63 31.40 5.50
CA GLU A 29 8.08 31.44 5.22
C GLU A 29 8.65 30.04 4.99
N ILE A 30 8.34 29.08 5.87
CA ILE A 30 8.82 27.70 5.77
C ILE A 30 8.28 27.02 4.51
N VAL A 31 6.97 27.14 4.25
CA VAL A 31 6.34 26.57 3.05
C VAL A 31 6.94 27.16 1.78
N THR A 32 7.15 28.48 1.74
CA THR A 32 7.76 29.16 0.59
C THR A 32 9.18 28.69 0.35
N GLN A 33 9.98 28.51 1.40
CA GLN A 33 11.35 28.00 1.27
C GLN A 33 11.38 26.57 0.70
N ILE A 34 10.49 25.69 1.17
CA ILE A 34 10.43 24.31 0.69
C ILE A 34 9.93 24.25 -0.76
N THR A 35 8.85 24.96 -1.09
CA THR A 35 8.29 24.98 -2.46
C THR A 35 9.26 25.62 -3.47
N THR A 36 9.99 26.67 -3.08
CA THR A 36 11.05 27.25 -3.92
C THR A 36 12.18 26.25 -4.17
N TRP A 37 12.58 25.51 -3.13
CA TRP A 37 13.59 24.47 -3.26
C TRP A 37 13.12 23.32 -4.16
N ILE A 38 11.86 22.86 -4.01
CA ILE A 38 11.23 21.87 -4.89
C ILE A 38 11.30 22.33 -6.35
N GLY A 39 10.90 23.58 -6.62
CA GLY A 39 10.97 24.15 -7.97
C GLY A 39 12.38 24.11 -8.55
N THR A 40 13.38 24.50 -7.75
CA THR A 40 14.79 24.45 -8.15
C THR A 40 15.26 23.02 -8.47
N GLN A 41 14.80 22.01 -7.71
CA GLN A 41 15.12 20.60 -7.99
C GLN A 41 14.47 20.11 -9.29
N CYS A 42 13.24 20.54 -9.57
CA CYS A 42 12.58 20.22 -10.83
C CYS A 42 13.34 20.83 -12.02
N GLU A 43 13.75 22.09 -11.93
CA GLU A 43 14.48 22.79 -12.99
C GLU A 43 15.88 22.21 -13.24
N SER A 44 16.60 21.80 -12.18
CA SER A 44 17.93 21.18 -12.33
C SER A 44 17.91 19.84 -13.07
N HIS A 45 16.74 19.20 -13.16
CA HIS A 45 16.52 17.95 -13.88
C HIS A 45 15.81 18.16 -15.23
N GLY A 46 15.81 19.38 -15.76
CA GLY A 46 15.23 19.70 -17.07
C GLY A 46 13.72 19.91 -17.06
N GLY A 47 13.12 20.07 -15.88
CA GLY A 47 11.73 20.47 -15.73
C GLY A 47 11.55 21.99 -15.88
N ARG A 48 10.30 22.40 -16.09
CA ARG A 48 9.88 23.80 -16.04
C ARG A 48 8.79 23.95 -14.98
N VAL A 49 9.03 24.80 -13.98
CA VAL A 49 7.97 25.16 -13.02
C VAL A 49 6.92 26.00 -13.75
N VAL A 50 5.67 25.55 -13.69
CA VAL A 50 4.53 26.25 -14.27
C VAL A 50 3.99 27.27 -13.28
N LYS A 51 3.73 26.81 -12.06
CA LYS A 51 3.23 27.64 -10.96
C LYS A 51 3.42 26.97 -9.60
N THR A 52 3.41 27.79 -8.56
CA THR A 52 3.29 27.37 -7.16
C THR A 52 1.85 27.61 -6.69
N LEU A 53 1.35 26.72 -5.83
CA LEU A 53 -0.04 26.68 -5.37
C LEU A 53 -0.10 26.74 -3.84
N GLY A 54 0.62 27.68 -3.24
CA GLY A 54 0.80 27.74 -1.79
C GLY A 54 1.84 26.73 -1.32
N ASP A 55 1.39 25.55 -0.93
CA ASP A 55 2.21 24.40 -0.53
C ASP A 55 2.47 23.39 -1.67
N GLY A 56 1.78 23.54 -2.79
CA GLY A 56 1.99 22.74 -3.98
C GLY A 56 2.93 23.35 -5.02
N VAL A 57 3.55 22.50 -5.85
CA VAL A 57 4.32 22.92 -7.04
C VAL A 57 3.86 22.11 -8.25
N LEU A 58 3.55 22.81 -9.34
CA LEU A 58 3.25 22.22 -10.63
C LEU A 58 4.43 22.42 -11.57
N ALA A 59 5.03 21.33 -12.03
CA ALA A 59 6.12 21.34 -12.98
C ALA A 59 5.80 20.46 -14.20
N MET A 60 6.41 20.78 -15.33
CA MET A 60 6.32 19.99 -16.55
C MET A 60 7.70 19.57 -17.03
N PHE A 61 7.79 18.37 -17.56
CA PHE A 61 8.99 17.75 -18.10
C PHE A 61 8.74 17.31 -19.54
N PRO A 62 9.79 17.29 -20.38
CA PRO A 62 9.67 16.82 -21.76
C PRO A 62 9.32 15.34 -21.86
N ASP A 63 9.74 14.52 -20.88
CA ASP A 63 9.58 13.08 -20.88
C ASP A 63 9.49 12.50 -19.46
N GLY A 64 9.01 11.26 -19.36
CA GLY A 64 8.83 10.55 -18.10
C GLY A 64 10.15 10.28 -17.37
N GLN A 65 11.23 10.02 -18.10
CA GLN A 65 12.53 9.68 -17.51
C GLN A 65 13.12 10.86 -16.72
N SER A 66 13.05 12.06 -17.29
CA SER A 66 13.48 13.31 -16.66
C SER A 66 12.63 13.62 -15.42
N ALA A 67 11.30 13.46 -15.53
CA ALA A 67 10.38 13.64 -14.40
C ALA A 67 10.69 12.67 -13.25
N VAL A 68 10.80 11.36 -13.54
CA VAL A 68 11.08 10.31 -12.54
C VAL A 68 12.42 10.58 -11.83
N LYS A 69 13.49 10.91 -12.58
CA LYS A 69 14.78 11.29 -11.98
C LYS A 69 14.65 12.47 -11.03
N ALA A 70 13.93 13.51 -11.43
CA ALA A 70 13.72 14.71 -10.61
C ALA A 70 13.00 14.38 -9.29
N VAL A 71 11.87 13.66 -9.35
CA VAL A 71 11.06 13.38 -8.16
C VAL A 71 11.71 12.39 -7.21
N VAL A 72 12.47 11.42 -7.74
CA VAL A 72 13.29 10.49 -6.95
C VAL A 72 14.41 11.25 -6.24
N ALA A 73 15.16 12.09 -6.96
CA ALA A 73 16.22 12.91 -6.36
C ALA A 73 15.66 13.85 -5.29
N LEU A 74 14.51 14.48 -5.56
CA LEU A 74 13.81 15.35 -4.64
C LEU A 74 13.46 14.62 -3.33
N GLN A 75 12.84 13.44 -3.39
CA GLN A 75 12.54 12.67 -2.18
C GLN A 75 13.81 12.25 -1.41
N ARG A 76 14.85 11.80 -2.11
CA ARG A 76 16.13 11.39 -1.50
C ARG A 76 16.86 12.55 -0.82
N ILE A 77 16.85 13.73 -1.42
CA ILE A 77 17.48 14.91 -0.82
C ILE A 77 16.63 15.40 0.36
N HIS A 78 15.30 15.43 0.21
CA HIS A 78 14.39 15.84 1.28
C HIS A 78 14.50 14.93 2.51
N SER A 79 14.62 13.62 2.32
CA SER A 79 14.76 12.67 3.44
C SER A 79 16.05 12.89 4.24
N LYS A 80 17.16 13.18 3.54
CA LYS A 80 18.47 13.47 4.14
C LYS A 80 18.56 14.90 4.70
N ARG A 81 17.67 15.80 4.29
CA ARG A 81 17.67 17.18 4.75
C ARG A 81 17.28 17.25 6.23
N VAL A 82 18.23 17.64 7.06
CA VAL A 82 17.96 18.21 8.39
C VAL A 82 17.79 19.70 8.14
N VAL A 83 16.57 20.22 8.22
CA VAL A 83 16.35 21.67 8.12
C VAL A 83 16.87 22.26 9.43
N PRO A 84 17.98 23.04 9.44
CA PRO A 84 18.63 23.46 10.69
C PRO A 84 17.81 24.46 11.51
N ASP A 85 16.76 25.05 10.92
CA ASP A 85 16.04 26.22 11.43
C ASP A 85 14.51 26.01 11.50
N ALA A 86 14.04 24.82 11.13
CA ALA A 86 12.67 24.40 11.40
C ALA A 86 12.72 23.67 12.74
N ASP A 87 11.92 24.09 13.73
CA ASP A 87 11.81 23.56 15.10
C ASP A 87 11.47 22.04 15.17
N GLY A 88 12.24 21.18 14.53
CA GLY A 88 11.93 19.77 14.25
C GLY A 88 10.82 19.55 13.21
N VAL A 89 10.24 20.60 12.60
CA VAL A 89 9.08 20.48 11.71
C VAL A 89 9.50 19.87 10.36
N ARG A 90 9.09 18.61 10.14
CA ARG A 90 9.21 17.93 8.85
C ARG A 90 7.85 17.90 8.17
N MET A 91 7.76 18.50 6.99
CA MET A 91 6.62 18.36 6.09
C MET A 91 6.96 17.33 5.01
N PRO A 92 6.40 16.11 5.06
CA PRO A 92 6.57 15.12 4.01
C PRO A 92 6.06 15.65 2.67
N ILE A 93 6.74 15.27 1.59
CA ILE A 93 6.31 15.63 0.23
C ILE A 93 5.56 14.43 -0.34
N ARG A 94 4.41 14.70 -0.95
CA ARG A 94 3.64 13.74 -1.75
C ARG A 94 3.68 14.18 -3.21
N ILE A 95 3.75 13.22 -4.13
CA ILE A 95 4.04 13.51 -5.54
C ILE A 95 3.15 12.67 -6.46
N GLY A 96 2.48 13.34 -7.40
CA GLY A 96 1.79 12.72 -8.52
C GLY A 96 2.49 13.03 -9.84
N VAL A 97 2.66 12.02 -10.69
CA VAL A 97 3.30 12.12 -12.01
C VAL A 97 2.34 11.58 -13.06
N ALA A 98 2.14 12.30 -14.16
CA ALA A 98 1.36 11.78 -15.27
C ALA A 98 1.83 12.31 -16.61
N SER A 99 1.89 11.42 -17.59
CA SER A 99 2.23 11.78 -18.97
C SER A 99 0.99 11.69 -19.84
N GLY A 100 0.91 12.58 -20.82
CA GLY A 100 -0.16 12.64 -21.80
C GLY A 100 -0.21 14.00 -22.49
N GLU A 101 -1.31 14.25 -23.20
CA GLU A 101 -1.52 15.50 -23.91
C GLU A 101 -1.80 16.66 -22.95
N VAL A 102 -1.09 17.77 -23.18
CA VAL A 102 -1.19 19.00 -22.41
C VAL A 102 -1.27 20.19 -23.36
N GLU A 103 -2.21 21.09 -23.10
CA GLU A 103 -2.34 22.38 -23.76
C GLU A 103 -1.70 23.47 -22.90
N ILE A 104 -0.76 24.22 -23.49
CA ILE A 104 -0.11 25.35 -22.83
C ILE A 104 -0.81 26.64 -23.25
N VAL A 105 -1.33 27.39 -22.28
CA VAL A 105 -2.07 28.64 -22.52
C VAL A 105 -1.58 29.70 -21.54
N ALA A 106 -1.08 30.83 -22.06
CA ALA A 106 -0.61 31.97 -21.26
C ALA A 106 0.40 31.60 -20.14
N GLY A 107 1.23 30.57 -20.38
CA GLY A 107 2.21 30.09 -19.40
C GLY A 107 1.69 29.05 -18.42
N ASP A 108 0.37 28.81 -18.37
CA ASP A 108 -0.26 27.73 -17.59
C ASP A 108 -0.43 26.47 -18.44
N CYS A 109 -0.74 25.34 -17.80
CA CYS A 109 -0.97 24.07 -18.48
C CYS A 109 -2.31 23.45 -18.10
N TYR A 110 -3.00 22.89 -19.10
CA TYR A 110 -4.29 22.24 -18.95
C TYR A 110 -4.29 20.94 -19.74
N GLY A 111 -5.08 19.98 -19.29
CA GLY A 111 -5.21 18.72 -20.00
C GLY A 111 -5.46 17.58 -19.05
N ASP A 112 -5.67 16.41 -19.64
CA ASP A 112 -5.96 15.21 -18.89
C ASP A 112 -4.76 14.79 -18.01
N ALA A 113 -3.53 14.88 -18.51
CA ALA A 113 -2.33 14.60 -17.72
C ALA A 113 -2.20 15.51 -16.48
N VAL A 114 -2.60 16.77 -16.58
CA VAL A 114 -2.60 17.70 -15.43
C VAL A 114 -3.60 17.24 -14.36
N ASN A 115 -4.81 16.86 -14.77
CA ASN A 115 -5.84 16.37 -13.87
C ASN A 115 -5.44 15.03 -13.21
N VAL A 116 -4.83 14.13 -13.98
CA VAL A 116 -4.34 12.84 -13.50
C VAL A 116 -3.21 13.07 -12.48
N ALA A 117 -2.19 13.86 -12.80
CA ALA A 117 -1.06 14.13 -11.89
C ALA A 117 -1.54 14.74 -10.56
N ALA A 118 -2.42 15.75 -10.61
CA ALA A 118 -3.00 16.35 -9.41
C ALA A 118 -3.77 15.31 -8.57
N ARG A 119 -4.58 14.47 -9.23
CA ARG A 119 -5.36 13.44 -8.51
C ARG A 119 -4.48 12.35 -7.90
N LEU A 120 -3.41 11.94 -8.57
CA LEU A 120 -2.45 11.00 -8.02
C LEU A 120 -1.74 11.58 -6.81
N CYS A 121 -1.36 12.86 -6.86
CA CYS A 121 -0.77 13.57 -5.73
C CYS A 121 -1.72 13.62 -4.53
N ASP A 122 -3.02 13.88 -4.75
CA ASP A 122 -4.04 13.90 -3.69
C ASP A 122 -4.21 12.55 -3.00
N LEU A 123 -4.13 11.46 -3.77
CA LEU A 123 -4.39 10.10 -3.30
C LEU A 123 -3.15 9.46 -2.64
N CYS A 124 -1.95 9.85 -3.05
CA CYS A 124 -0.73 9.28 -2.51
C CYS A 124 -0.43 9.81 -1.09
N GLY A 125 0.12 8.93 -0.26
CA GLY A 125 0.49 9.22 1.11
C GLY A 125 1.78 10.04 1.24
N PRO A 126 2.15 10.44 2.47
CA PRO A 126 3.41 11.15 2.71
C PRO A 126 4.60 10.31 2.22
N HIS A 127 5.60 10.97 1.60
CA HIS A 127 6.80 10.36 1.02
C HIS A 127 6.57 9.45 -0.19
N GLN A 128 5.35 9.40 -0.73
CA GLN A 128 5.04 8.55 -1.88
C GLN A 128 5.12 9.32 -3.19
N ILE A 129 5.40 8.58 -4.25
CA ILE A 129 5.39 9.04 -5.63
C ILE A 129 4.48 8.09 -6.42
N TRP A 130 3.37 8.60 -6.94
CA TRP A 130 2.47 7.82 -7.78
C TRP A 130 2.51 8.31 -9.22
N ALA A 131 2.50 7.38 -10.17
CA ALA A 131 2.59 7.66 -11.60
C ALA A 131 1.53 6.90 -12.40
N ASN A 132 1.08 7.46 -13.53
CA ASN A 132 0.32 6.69 -14.52
C ASN A 132 1.26 5.79 -15.36
N ALA A 133 0.69 4.79 -16.01
CA ALA A 133 1.44 3.88 -16.88
C ALA A 133 2.26 4.62 -17.96
N ASP A 134 1.68 5.65 -18.56
CA ASP A 134 2.31 6.40 -19.67
C ASP A 134 3.60 7.10 -19.22
N SER A 135 3.67 7.59 -17.97
CA SER A 135 4.90 8.17 -17.41
C SER A 135 6.05 7.20 -17.24
N LEU A 136 5.76 5.89 -17.21
CA LEU A 136 6.75 4.84 -17.01
C LEU A 136 7.05 4.06 -18.28
N ALA A 137 6.30 4.27 -19.37
CA ALA A 137 6.38 3.47 -20.59
C ALA A 137 7.78 3.45 -21.24
N ALA A 138 8.55 4.52 -21.08
CA ALA A 138 9.92 4.65 -21.60
C ALA A 138 10.96 4.86 -20.49
N VAL A 139 10.64 4.45 -19.26
CA VAL A 139 11.52 4.58 -18.10
C VAL A 139 11.96 3.19 -17.65
N ASP A 140 13.25 2.91 -17.78
CA ASP A 140 13.81 1.67 -17.25
C ASP A 140 13.94 1.74 -15.73
N GLU A 141 13.64 0.62 -15.06
CA GLU A 141 14.03 0.44 -13.66
C GLU A 141 15.56 0.47 -13.55
N ALA A 142 16.04 1.23 -12.57
CA ALA A 142 17.47 1.40 -12.30
C ALA A 142 17.77 1.09 -10.84
N GLN A 143 19.05 1.00 -10.48
CA GLN A 143 19.44 0.68 -9.11
C GLN A 143 18.80 1.67 -8.10
N GLY A 144 17.98 1.13 -7.19
CA GLY A 144 17.26 1.91 -6.17
C GLY A 144 15.99 2.63 -6.66
N VAL A 145 15.48 2.29 -7.85
CA VAL A 145 14.18 2.75 -8.37
C VAL A 145 13.39 1.58 -8.96
N THR A 146 12.27 1.22 -8.35
CA THR A 146 11.35 0.15 -8.81
C THR A 146 9.92 0.63 -8.91
N PHE A 147 9.11 -0.02 -9.74
CA PHE A 147 7.72 0.36 -9.97
C PHE A 147 6.75 -0.70 -9.44
N ARG A 148 6.05 -0.37 -8.35
CA ARG A 148 5.03 -1.24 -7.78
C ARG A 148 3.66 -0.94 -8.41
N VAL A 149 3.05 -1.94 -9.04
CA VAL A 149 1.70 -1.81 -9.60
C VAL A 149 0.68 -1.65 -8.47
N LEU A 150 -0.13 -0.60 -8.51
CA LEU A 150 -1.29 -0.39 -7.61
C LEU A 150 -2.61 -0.80 -8.27
N GLY A 151 -2.63 -0.89 -9.60
CA GLY A 151 -3.79 -1.29 -10.39
C GLY A 151 -4.63 -0.10 -10.87
N PRO A 152 -5.81 -0.37 -11.46
CA PRO A 152 -6.66 0.67 -12.03
C PRO A 152 -7.36 1.50 -10.94
N ILE A 153 -7.27 2.83 -11.02
CA ILE A 153 -7.95 3.78 -10.14
C ILE A 153 -8.88 4.67 -10.98
N ASN A 154 -10.10 4.87 -10.47
CA ASN A 154 -11.05 5.79 -11.10
C ASN A 154 -10.70 7.24 -10.75
N ILE A 155 -10.38 8.02 -11.78
CA ILE A 155 -10.11 9.46 -11.67
C ILE A 155 -11.39 10.22 -12.04
N ARG A 156 -11.81 11.14 -11.18
CA ARG A 156 -13.02 11.95 -11.41
C ARG A 156 -12.88 12.69 -12.74
N GLY A 157 -13.85 12.51 -13.62
CA GLY A 157 -13.85 13.16 -14.94
C GLY A 157 -13.32 12.28 -16.08
N ARG A 158 -12.79 11.08 -15.79
CA ARG A 158 -12.46 10.06 -16.81
C ARG A 158 -13.50 8.94 -16.83
N ALA A 159 -13.79 8.44 -18.02
CA ALA A 159 -14.63 7.26 -18.22
C ALA A 159 -13.84 5.96 -18.02
N GLU A 160 -12.57 5.95 -18.41
CA GLU A 160 -11.69 4.78 -18.28
C GLU A 160 -10.82 4.87 -17.02
N PRO A 161 -10.67 3.76 -16.26
CA PRO A 161 -9.76 3.70 -15.12
C PRO A 161 -8.31 3.95 -15.54
N CYS A 162 -7.56 4.68 -14.72
CA CYS A 162 -6.14 4.92 -14.94
C CYS A 162 -5.31 3.85 -14.23
N SER A 163 -4.41 3.15 -14.93
CA SER A 163 -3.45 2.23 -14.30
C SER A 163 -2.38 3.03 -13.56
N VAL A 164 -2.26 2.77 -12.25
CA VAL A 164 -1.38 3.53 -11.35
C VAL A 164 -0.25 2.65 -10.82
N TYR A 165 0.92 3.27 -10.69
CA TYR A 165 2.14 2.70 -10.16
C TYR A 165 2.66 3.57 -9.02
N GLN A 166 3.24 2.94 -7.99
CA GLN A 166 4.07 3.62 -7.01
C GLN A 166 5.54 3.48 -7.41
N ILE A 167 6.25 4.60 -7.44
CA ILE A 167 7.70 4.62 -7.65
C ILE A 167 8.38 4.52 -6.29
N GLU A 168 9.07 3.41 -6.06
CA GLU A 168 9.91 3.23 -4.87
C GLU A 168 11.28 3.86 -5.14
N TRP A 169 11.72 4.77 -4.27
CA TRP A 169 12.86 5.65 -4.54
C TRP A 169 14.02 5.49 -3.54
N ARG A 170 13.87 4.67 -2.51
CA ARG A 170 14.86 4.56 -1.43
C ARG A 170 15.96 3.55 -1.80
N GLU A 171 17.20 4.02 -1.90
CA GLU A 171 18.37 3.19 -2.28
C GLU A 171 18.74 2.15 -1.22
N GLU A 172 18.47 2.46 0.05
CA GLU A 172 18.64 1.52 1.18
C GLU A 172 17.43 0.56 1.33
N GLU A 173 16.53 0.55 0.34
CA GLU A 173 15.40 -0.39 0.25
C GLU A 173 15.52 -1.31 -0.96
N ALA A 174 16.74 -1.65 -1.38
CA ALA A 174 16.94 -2.96 -1.97
C ALA A 174 16.63 -4.02 -0.89
N THR A 175 15.35 -4.35 -0.74
CA THR A 175 14.86 -5.58 -0.08
C THR A 175 15.01 -5.73 1.45
N ASP A 176 15.34 -4.69 2.23
CA ASP A 176 15.54 -4.83 3.69
C ASP A 176 14.89 -3.77 4.60
N PHE A 177 13.68 -3.26 4.27
CA PHE A 177 12.76 -2.84 5.34
C PHE A 177 12.06 -4.07 5.89
N LEU A 178 12.88 -4.83 6.61
CA LEU A 178 12.47 -5.52 7.82
C LEU A 178 11.62 -4.55 8.65
N THR A 179 10.41 -4.98 8.97
CA THR A 179 9.66 -4.53 10.14
C THR A 179 10.61 -4.44 11.33
N MET A 180 11.01 -3.23 11.72
CA MET A 180 11.58 -3.00 13.04
C MET A 180 10.45 -3.22 14.04
N GLN A 181 10.51 -4.35 14.74
CA GLN A 181 9.67 -4.63 15.89
C GLN A 181 9.92 -3.50 16.90
N GLY A 182 8.90 -2.69 17.19
CA GLY A 182 8.92 -1.87 18.41
C GLY A 182 9.26 -2.80 19.57
N ALA A 183 10.11 -2.34 20.50
CA ALA A 183 10.60 -3.16 21.61
C ALA A 183 9.44 -3.97 22.20
N LEU A 184 9.43 -5.27 21.88
CA LEU A 184 8.49 -6.19 22.46
C LEU A 184 8.82 -6.27 23.93
N ASP A 185 7.77 -6.32 24.74
CA ASP A 185 7.83 -6.66 26.14
C ASP A 185 8.82 -7.84 26.31
N PRO A 186 9.84 -7.77 27.17
CA PRO A 186 10.85 -8.83 27.32
C PRO A 186 10.28 -10.23 27.56
N GLU A 187 9.02 -10.34 27.99
CA GLU A 187 8.29 -11.60 28.08
C GLU A 187 7.99 -12.27 26.72
N LEU A 188 7.95 -11.52 25.61
CA LEU A 188 7.81 -12.04 24.24
C LEU A 188 9.15 -12.41 23.57
N ALA A 189 10.29 -11.93 24.08
CA ALA A 189 11.62 -12.27 23.58
C ALA A 189 12.16 -13.59 24.18
N ALA A 190 11.54 -14.10 25.25
CA ALA A 190 11.82 -15.40 25.82
C ALA A 190 11.09 -16.50 25.03
N GLY A 191 11.53 -16.76 23.81
CA GLY A 191 10.93 -17.76 22.95
C GLY A 191 11.88 -18.23 21.87
N GLU A 192 13.03 -18.79 22.25
CA GLU A 192 13.81 -19.71 21.41
C GLU A 192 12.92 -20.88 20.96
N LYS A 193 12.20 -20.73 19.84
CA LYS A 193 11.78 -21.84 18.98
C LYS A 193 11.75 -21.36 17.53
N ASP A 194 12.68 -21.88 16.76
CA ASP A 194 12.89 -21.67 15.33
C ASP A 194 11.60 -21.57 14.49
N ALA A 195 11.71 -20.79 13.41
CA ALA A 195 10.75 -20.65 12.30
C ALA A 195 10.41 -21.97 11.54
N LEU A 196 10.73 -23.13 12.10
CA LEU A 196 10.49 -24.49 11.58
C LEU A 196 9.56 -25.33 12.48
N GLY A 197 9.09 -24.81 13.62
CA GLY A 197 8.34 -25.57 14.62
C GLY A 197 6.84 -25.24 14.76
N ARG A 198 6.34 -24.21 14.07
CA ARG A 198 4.94 -23.81 14.21
C ARG A 198 4.00 -24.71 13.41
N GLU A 199 2.98 -25.21 14.08
CA GLU A 199 1.97 -26.11 13.52
C GLU A 199 0.58 -25.45 13.60
N ILE A 200 -0.28 -25.70 12.63
CA ILE A 200 -1.70 -25.45 12.78
C ILE A 200 -2.43 -26.76 12.99
N GLU A 201 -3.14 -26.84 14.10
CA GLU A 201 -4.10 -27.89 14.38
C GLU A 201 -5.48 -27.43 13.93
N LEU A 202 -6.13 -28.24 13.09
CA LEU A 202 -7.52 -28.07 12.70
C LEU A 202 -8.35 -29.20 13.29
N GLU A 203 -9.49 -28.85 13.88
CA GLU A 203 -10.44 -29.80 14.43
C GLU A 203 -11.85 -29.53 13.88
N CYS A 204 -12.50 -30.58 13.37
CA CYS A 204 -13.90 -30.53 12.97
C CYS A 204 -14.57 -31.87 13.27
N MET A 205 -15.67 -31.85 14.05
CA MET A 205 -16.44 -33.05 14.41
C MET A 205 -15.56 -34.22 14.94
N GLY A 206 -14.55 -33.92 15.76
CA GLY A 206 -13.61 -34.90 16.33
C GLY A 206 -12.49 -35.37 15.39
N ASN A 207 -12.44 -34.90 14.13
CA ASN A 207 -11.31 -35.12 13.25
C ASN A 207 -10.27 -34.02 13.46
N ILE A 208 -9.13 -34.39 14.04
CA ILE A 208 -8.01 -33.49 14.32
C ILE A 208 -6.89 -33.77 13.33
N LYS A 209 -6.41 -32.74 12.63
CA LYS A 209 -5.22 -32.81 11.79
C LYS A 209 -4.27 -31.67 12.11
N ARG A 210 -2.97 -31.96 12.07
CA ARG A 210 -1.91 -30.98 12.23
C ARG A 210 -1.14 -30.82 10.94
N PHE A 211 -0.80 -29.58 10.63
CA PHE A 211 -0.06 -29.21 9.43
C PHE A 211 1.09 -28.30 9.82
N LYS A 212 2.28 -28.60 9.31
CA LYS A 212 3.49 -27.80 9.47
C LYS A 212 3.59 -26.76 8.37
N ALA A 213 4.48 -25.78 8.56
CA ALA A 213 4.72 -24.73 7.57
C ALA A 213 5.02 -25.27 6.16
N PHE A 214 5.73 -26.39 6.02
CA PHE A 214 6.06 -27.01 4.73
C PHE A 214 4.92 -27.85 4.12
N ASP A 215 3.88 -28.19 4.91
CA ASP A 215 2.69 -28.86 4.39
C ASP A 215 1.75 -27.87 3.69
N LEU A 216 1.96 -26.56 3.88
CA LEU A 216 1.16 -25.49 3.30
C LEU A 216 1.64 -25.16 1.87
N PRO A 217 0.72 -24.88 0.92
CA PRO A 217 -0.70 -24.62 1.16
C PRO A 217 -1.55 -25.89 1.30
N ILE A 218 -2.49 -25.88 2.24
CA ILE A 218 -3.52 -26.91 2.34
C ILE A 218 -4.90 -26.35 2.03
N HIS A 219 -5.81 -27.21 1.58
CA HIS A 219 -7.17 -26.87 1.24
C HIS A 219 -8.14 -27.44 2.27
N ILE A 220 -9.15 -26.62 2.58
CA ILE A 220 -10.33 -26.97 3.35
C ILE A 220 -11.50 -27.02 2.39
N GLY A 221 -12.26 -28.11 2.36
CA GLY A 221 -13.36 -28.23 1.42
C GLY A 221 -14.18 -29.51 1.57
N ARG A 222 -15.20 -29.65 0.72
CA ARG A 222 -16.16 -30.77 0.81
C ARG A 222 -15.72 -32.05 0.09
N VAL A 223 -14.81 -31.97 -0.87
CA VAL A 223 -14.50 -33.09 -1.80
C VAL A 223 -13.15 -33.74 -1.49
N ARG A 224 -13.01 -35.03 -1.79
CA ARG A 224 -11.89 -35.93 -1.41
C ARG A 224 -10.46 -35.54 -1.86
N ASN A 225 -10.28 -34.43 -2.58
CA ASN A 225 -8.97 -33.96 -3.05
C ASN A 225 -8.47 -32.73 -2.27
N VAL A 226 -8.89 -32.60 -1.01
CA VAL A 226 -8.43 -31.57 -0.09
C VAL A 226 -7.84 -32.23 1.15
N GLU A 227 -6.83 -31.60 1.74
CA GLU A 227 -6.09 -32.14 2.87
C GLU A 227 -6.95 -32.13 4.14
N PHE A 228 -7.88 -31.19 4.28
CA PHE A 228 -8.84 -31.13 5.39
C PHE A 228 -10.30 -31.10 4.90
N ALA A 229 -10.95 -32.26 4.91
CA ALA A 229 -12.31 -32.41 4.39
C ALA A 229 -13.39 -32.10 5.45
N VAL A 230 -14.36 -31.27 5.09
CA VAL A 230 -15.56 -30.95 5.90
C VAL A 230 -16.81 -31.37 5.11
N ASN A 231 -17.47 -32.44 5.57
CA ASN A 231 -18.60 -33.04 4.87
C ASN A 231 -19.93 -32.36 5.25
N ASP A 232 -20.16 -31.16 4.70
CA ASP A 232 -21.43 -30.44 4.83
C ASP A 232 -21.81 -29.79 3.48
N PRO A 233 -23.07 -29.90 3.00
CA PRO A 233 -23.48 -29.35 1.70
C PRO A 233 -23.23 -27.84 1.50
N ARG A 234 -23.18 -27.04 2.58
CA ARG A 234 -22.88 -25.60 2.55
C ARG A 234 -21.40 -25.33 2.28
N VAL A 235 -20.54 -26.34 2.45
CA VAL A 235 -19.11 -26.23 2.19
C VAL A 235 -18.85 -26.41 0.69
N SER A 236 -18.22 -25.41 0.08
CA SER A 236 -17.72 -25.47 -1.29
C SER A 236 -16.71 -26.61 -1.49
N ARG A 237 -16.52 -27.07 -2.73
CA ARG A 237 -15.61 -28.20 -3.02
C ARG A 237 -14.18 -27.92 -2.61
N ALA A 238 -13.71 -26.71 -2.94
CA ALA A 238 -12.61 -26.01 -2.30
C ALA A 238 -13.24 -24.78 -1.63
N HIS A 239 -13.15 -24.67 -0.31
CA HIS A 239 -13.82 -23.62 0.46
C HIS A 239 -12.82 -22.55 0.89
N ALA A 240 -11.73 -22.98 1.50
CA ALA A 240 -10.65 -22.11 1.90
C ALA A 240 -9.32 -22.82 1.66
N ARG A 241 -8.23 -22.07 1.61
CA ARG A 241 -6.89 -22.61 1.73
C ARG A 241 -6.15 -21.92 2.86
N LEU A 242 -5.25 -22.67 3.47
CA LEU A 242 -4.29 -22.14 4.42
C LEU A 242 -2.94 -21.99 3.73
N GLU A 243 -2.29 -20.85 3.92
CA GLU A 243 -0.96 -20.57 3.39
C GLU A 243 -0.02 -20.14 4.51
N TRP A 244 1.27 -20.42 4.34
CA TRP A 244 2.30 -19.85 5.21
C TRP A 244 2.86 -18.58 4.57
N ARG A 245 2.71 -17.43 5.23
CA ARG A 245 3.31 -16.17 4.79
C ARG A 245 3.91 -15.44 5.97
N ASN A 246 5.17 -15.04 5.85
CA ASN A 246 5.90 -14.22 6.86
C ASN A 246 5.78 -14.75 8.31
N GLY A 247 5.90 -16.07 8.50
CA GLY A 247 5.87 -16.69 9.84
C GLY A 247 4.48 -16.84 10.47
N SER A 248 3.43 -16.55 9.70
CA SER A 248 2.02 -16.62 10.13
C SER A 248 1.20 -17.50 9.18
N VAL A 249 0.13 -18.10 9.71
CA VAL A 249 -0.82 -18.89 8.92
C VAL A 249 -1.91 -17.97 8.40
N LEU A 250 -2.12 -17.95 7.09
CA LEU A 250 -3.13 -17.14 6.41
C LEU A 250 -4.27 -18.03 5.93
N LEU A 251 -5.50 -17.69 6.29
CA LEU A 251 -6.71 -18.27 5.73
C LEU A 251 -7.18 -17.44 4.54
N VAL A 252 -7.28 -18.07 3.37
CA VAL A 252 -7.79 -17.45 2.14
C VAL A 252 -9.13 -18.10 1.79
N ASP A 253 -10.20 -17.31 1.76
CA ASP A 253 -11.51 -17.78 1.30
C ASP A 253 -11.52 -17.90 -0.23
N VAL A 254 -11.97 -19.05 -0.74
CA VAL A 254 -12.18 -19.31 -2.17
C VAL A 254 -13.60 -19.83 -2.44
N SER A 255 -14.48 -19.72 -1.45
CA SER A 255 -15.81 -20.30 -1.48
C SER A 255 -16.84 -19.43 -2.20
N THR A 256 -18.01 -20.02 -2.47
CA THR A 256 -19.14 -19.30 -3.05
C THR A 256 -19.84 -18.36 -2.06
N TYR A 257 -19.91 -18.75 -0.78
CA TYR A 257 -20.78 -18.09 0.21
C TYR A 257 -20.04 -17.41 1.36
N GLY A 258 -18.71 -17.52 1.37
CA GLY A 258 -17.82 -16.91 2.35
C GLY A 258 -17.52 -17.82 3.54
N CYS A 259 -16.51 -17.40 4.29
CA CYS A 259 -16.01 -18.03 5.50
C CYS A 259 -16.00 -17.01 6.63
N TRP A 260 -16.49 -17.38 7.81
CA TRP A 260 -16.43 -16.52 8.99
C TRP A 260 -15.33 -17.00 9.92
N VAL A 261 -14.58 -16.08 10.51
CA VAL A 261 -13.52 -16.35 11.48
C VAL A 261 -13.90 -15.73 12.81
N ARG A 262 -13.75 -16.49 13.90
CA ARG A 262 -13.95 -16.02 15.27
C ARG A 262 -12.76 -16.40 16.12
N PHE A 263 -12.07 -15.43 16.68
CA PHE A 263 -10.96 -15.68 17.61
C PHE A 263 -11.44 -15.92 19.03
N SER A 264 -10.77 -16.82 19.76
CA SER A 264 -11.02 -17.04 21.17
C SER A 264 -10.76 -15.76 21.97
N GLY A 265 -11.73 -15.34 22.80
CA GLY A 265 -11.64 -14.12 23.61
C GLY A 265 -12.12 -12.84 22.92
N ALA A 266 -12.39 -12.87 21.61
CA ALA A 266 -13.06 -11.76 20.93
C ALA A 266 -14.54 -11.72 21.34
N LYS A 267 -14.99 -10.61 21.94
CA LYS A 267 -16.39 -10.41 22.35
C LYS A 267 -17.31 -10.17 21.13
N GLY A 268 -17.56 -11.23 20.36
CA GLY A 268 -18.58 -11.26 19.31
C GLY A 268 -18.22 -10.56 17.99
N SER A 269 -16.94 -10.27 17.74
CA SER A 269 -16.49 -9.75 16.44
C SER A 269 -16.14 -10.91 15.50
N ASP A 270 -17.12 -11.34 14.70
CA ASP A 270 -16.90 -12.31 13.63
C ASP A 270 -16.36 -11.59 12.39
N ILE A 271 -15.29 -12.11 11.80
CA ILE A 271 -14.72 -11.59 10.56
C ILE A 271 -15.31 -12.38 9.39
N LEU A 272 -16.03 -11.73 8.49
CA LEU A 272 -16.52 -12.33 7.25
C LEU A 272 -15.46 -12.19 6.15
N LEU A 273 -15.04 -13.31 5.58
CA LEU A 273 -14.19 -13.38 4.40
C LEU A 273 -15.02 -13.78 3.19
N ARG A 274 -14.95 -12.99 2.12
CA ARG A 274 -15.54 -13.31 0.81
C ARG A 274 -14.52 -13.07 -0.28
N ARG A 275 -13.79 -14.12 -0.65
CA ARG A 275 -12.61 -14.03 -1.53
C ARG A 275 -11.54 -13.08 -0.97
N GLU A 276 -11.49 -12.97 0.35
CA GLU A 276 -10.53 -12.20 1.12
C GLU A 276 -9.66 -13.14 1.97
N GLU A 277 -8.64 -12.60 2.61
CA GLU A 277 -7.69 -13.35 3.43
C GLU A 277 -7.60 -12.80 4.87
N CYS A 278 -7.31 -13.67 5.83
CA CYS A 278 -7.20 -13.34 7.25
C CYS A 278 -6.05 -14.09 7.91
N VAL A 279 -5.23 -13.40 8.69
CA VAL A 279 -4.14 -14.02 9.46
C VAL A 279 -4.72 -14.73 10.67
N LEU A 280 -4.50 -16.04 10.77
CA LEU A 280 -4.86 -16.84 11.93
C LEU A 280 -3.75 -16.77 12.98
N HIS A 281 -4.14 -16.49 14.23
CA HIS A 281 -3.25 -16.46 15.38
C HIS A 281 -3.98 -17.02 16.61
N GLY A 282 -3.21 -17.58 17.56
CA GLY A 282 -3.76 -18.14 18.80
C GLY A 282 -4.73 -19.29 18.55
N THR A 283 -5.98 -19.16 19.01
CA THR A 283 -7.04 -20.14 18.80
C THR A 283 -8.32 -19.47 18.32
N GLY A 284 -9.17 -20.20 17.63
CA GLY A 284 -10.47 -19.73 17.21
C GLY A 284 -11.27 -20.78 16.45
N GLU A 285 -12.35 -20.34 15.83
CA GLU A 285 -13.24 -21.15 15.00
C GLU A 285 -13.44 -20.51 13.63
N LEU A 286 -13.67 -21.35 12.62
CA LEU A 286 -14.10 -20.99 11.29
C LEU A 286 -15.53 -21.50 11.09
N ALA A 287 -16.43 -20.68 10.55
CA ALA A 287 -17.74 -21.14 10.09
C ALA A 287 -17.78 -21.09 8.55
N LEU A 288 -18.06 -22.23 7.93
CA LEU A 288 -17.94 -22.39 6.48
C LEU A 288 -19.31 -22.28 5.80
N GLY A 289 -19.50 -21.28 4.94
CA GLY A 289 -20.70 -21.13 4.11
C GLY A 289 -21.92 -20.53 4.80
N ALA A 290 -21.87 -20.27 6.11
CA ALA A 290 -22.85 -19.47 6.84
C ALA A 290 -22.21 -18.81 8.07
N SER A 291 -22.90 -17.83 8.66
CA SER A 291 -22.46 -17.15 9.87
C SER A 291 -22.60 -18.05 11.11
N PHE A 292 -21.80 -17.77 12.15
CA PHE A 292 -21.95 -18.38 13.47
C PHE A 292 -23.32 -18.16 14.14
N ALA A 293 -24.15 -17.25 13.63
CA ALA A 293 -25.54 -17.12 14.05
C ALA A 293 -26.39 -18.35 13.69
N ASP A 294 -26.01 -19.11 12.67
CA ASP A 294 -26.59 -20.41 12.36
C ASP A 294 -25.97 -21.47 13.29
N ALA A 295 -26.76 -21.98 14.24
CA ALA A 295 -26.31 -22.98 15.20
C ALA A 295 -25.81 -24.29 14.55
N THR A 296 -26.24 -24.57 13.32
CA THR A 296 -25.91 -25.80 12.59
C THR A 296 -24.73 -25.64 11.64
N VAL A 297 -24.14 -24.45 11.53
CA VAL A 297 -23.07 -24.18 10.58
C VAL A 297 -21.88 -25.13 10.80
N PRO A 298 -21.25 -25.67 9.74
CA PRO A 298 -20.04 -26.46 9.87
C PRO A 298 -18.91 -25.59 10.42
N LYS A 299 -18.41 -25.97 11.61
CA LYS A 299 -17.33 -25.28 12.31
C LYS A 299 -16.02 -26.04 12.23
N VAL A 300 -14.94 -25.33 12.00
CA VAL A 300 -13.57 -25.84 12.10
C VAL A 300 -12.84 -25.04 13.16
N ALA A 301 -12.50 -25.66 14.29
CA ALA A 301 -11.65 -25.04 15.28
C ALA A 301 -10.20 -25.04 14.77
N PHE A 302 -9.46 -23.97 15.04
CA PHE A 302 -8.04 -23.87 14.73
C PHE A 302 -7.25 -23.50 15.97
N LYS A 303 -6.02 -24.02 16.04
CA LYS A 303 -5.03 -23.68 17.06
C LYS A 303 -3.66 -23.58 16.42
N ILE A 304 -3.02 -22.43 16.57
CA ILE A 304 -1.62 -22.21 16.19
C ILE A 304 -0.75 -22.64 17.37
N ILE A 305 0.15 -23.59 17.12
CA ILE A 305 1.06 -24.22 18.10
C ILE A 305 2.49 -23.77 17.81
#